data_AF-A0A9D3B4V8-F1
#
_entry.id   AF-A0A9D3B4V8-F1
#
_cell.length_a   1.000
_cell.length_b   1.000
_cell.length_c   1.000
_cell.angle_alpha   90.00
_cell.angle_beta   90.00
_cell.angle_gamma   90.00
#
_symmetry.space_group_name_H-M   'P 1'
#
loop_
_entity.id
_entity.type
_entity.pdbx_description
1 polymer ?
#
loop_
_entity_poly.entity_id
_entity_poly.type
_entity_poly.pdbx_seq_one_letter_code
_entity_poly.pdbx_strand_id
1 'polypeptide(L)'
;MYFIEKLIESGDGDTGRLNFIKESLEKNQPLFKSDQKYLDHKLSKFDVQEEIHVKKDTSLLDDISNLISLGYGDPGRLHHIYATLESGKELFNSDKAYLKNKLESLKNETSESSEETSDSSTRQESDVTLELKQKLVDANTKILQLEKIIKEKKSEMQKPAPEIQENKPTKLRGSMPKGWTPNQEVLEKPDDGGIYEKIKTEEDKLSEQKRIKELIESQQSKLTQIILNREEYEKQVQIERERLEKKIKLEREMVENQTRLAEQIKSKQNDLKIAKEERNLLEEELKKEEAALESQVRQQQSELENIRKKFHQISKQTEEKRKMIEIELQKEKEKLSEQNEIIKAVNDKNAVLEQLKTQRKSIEKQIEEEKRSLLAQHPTSEKFAKEKITLKDIQSEKTKIQNQLKKEEKELIRIRKQKSKLEEQIKARLEKLEKDKIKENEKLSQVLLDQKKIIKEIESEQEKLTHQAITARELAAKQAEIEKTRLERNKIEKEIRKTKSELATIRRQSKKLDKDINKKTKTTAKSTPKTRIPRKQKST
;
A
#
# COMPACT_ATOMS: atom_id res chain seq x y z
N MET A 1 20.95 -4.12 36.30
CA MET A 1 21.82 -4.83 35.33
C MET A 1 22.44 -3.85 34.34
N TYR A 2 21.65 -3.16 33.52
CA TYR A 2 22.14 -2.18 32.53
C TYR A 2 23.13 -1.14 33.09
N PHE A 3 22.91 -0.63 34.30
CA PHE A 3 23.83 0.32 34.95
C PHE A 3 25.22 -0.25 35.24
N ILE A 4 25.30 -1.51 35.68
CA ILE A 4 26.57 -2.16 36.02
C ILE A 4 27.37 -2.47 34.74
N GLU A 5 26.69 -2.87 33.67
CA GLU A 5 27.29 -3.06 32.35
C GLU A 5 27.86 -1.76 31.82
N LYS A 6 27.12 -0.65 31.94
CA LYS A 6 27.61 0.68 31.56
C LYS A 6 28.86 1.10 32.35
N LEU A 7 28.94 0.79 33.65
CA LEU A 7 30.13 1.06 34.47
C LEU A 7 31.34 0.21 34.06
N ILE A 8 31.11 -1.04 33.65
CA ILE A 8 32.16 -1.94 33.14
C ILE A 8 32.67 -1.44 31.78
N GLU A 9 31.76 -1.08 30.88
CA GLU A 9 32.07 -0.55 29.54
C GLU A 9 32.77 0.81 29.59
N SER A 10 32.38 1.68 30.52
CA SER A 10 33.02 2.98 30.71
C SER A 10 34.34 2.91 31.48
N GLY A 11 34.70 1.74 32.01
CA GLY A 11 35.89 1.57 32.87
C GLY A 11 35.82 2.33 34.19
N ASP A 12 34.62 2.76 34.63
CA ASP A 12 34.46 3.57 35.85
C ASP A 12 34.19 2.69 37.08
N GLY A 13 35.20 1.94 37.51
CA GLY A 13 35.15 1.14 38.72
C GLY A 13 36.15 0.00 38.74
N ASP A 14 36.06 -0.83 39.77
CA ASP A 14 36.79 -2.08 39.85
C ASP A 14 36.01 -3.12 39.05
N THR A 15 36.50 -3.45 37.86
CA THR A 15 35.85 -4.38 36.92
C THR A 15 35.67 -5.77 37.52
N GLY A 16 36.62 -6.25 38.33
CA GLY A 16 36.50 -7.54 39.02
C GLY A 16 35.34 -7.53 40.02
N ARG A 17 35.25 -6.44 40.80
CA ARG A 17 34.16 -6.27 41.78
C ARG A 17 32.80 -6.06 41.12
N LEU A 18 32.73 -5.28 40.04
CA LEU A 18 31.49 -5.05 39.29
C LEU A 18 30.99 -6.32 38.59
N ASN A 19 31.89 -7.15 38.05
CA ASN A 19 31.54 -8.46 37.49
C ASN A 19 31.01 -9.42 38.57
N PHE A 20 31.64 -9.44 39.74
CA PHE A 20 31.15 -10.25 40.87
C PHE A 20 29.76 -9.82 41.33
N ILE A 21 29.51 -8.50 41.39
CA ILE A 21 28.20 -7.93 41.72
C ILE A 21 27.16 -8.29 40.65
N LYS A 22 27.53 -8.18 39.36
CA LYS A 22 26.67 -8.59 38.24
C LYS A 22 26.28 -10.05 38.35
N GLU A 23 27.25 -10.94 38.52
CA GLU A 23 27.02 -12.38 38.66
C GLU A 23 26.15 -12.73 39.89
N SER A 24 26.37 -12.05 41.02
CA SER A 24 25.54 -12.22 42.23
C SER A 24 24.08 -11.81 41.98
N LEU A 25 23.86 -10.73 41.23
CA LEU A 25 22.52 -10.26 40.87
C LEU A 25 21.84 -11.16 39.83
N GLU A 26 22.57 -11.70 38.84
CA GLU A 26 22.03 -12.68 37.88
C GLU A 26 21.56 -13.95 38.57
N LYS A 27 22.27 -14.35 39.63
CA LYS A 27 21.92 -15.51 40.47
C LYS A 27 20.87 -15.20 41.53
N ASN A 28 20.29 -13.99 41.54
CA ASN A 28 19.33 -13.51 42.55
C ASN A 28 19.82 -13.65 44.01
N GLN A 29 21.14 -13.54 44.22
CA GLN A 29 21.73 -13.59 45.56
C GLN A 29 21.76 -12.20 46.21
N PRO A 30 21.55 -12.08 47.53
CA PRO A 30 21.64 -10.80 48.22
C PRO A 30 23.10 -10.31 48.24
N LEU A 31 23.31 -9.07 47.79
CA LEU A 31 24.63 -8.43 47.80
C LEU A 31 25.15 -8.20 49.22
N PHE A 32 26.48 -8.26 49.38
CA PHE A 32 27.13 -7.85 50.63
C PHE A 32 26.97 -6.35 50.88
N LYS A 33 26.90 -5.94 52.15
CA LYS A 33 26.75 -4.53 52.55
C LYS A 33 27.86 -3.62 52.00
N SER A 34 29.06 -4.16 51.82
CA SER A 34 30.19 -3.48 51.20
C SER A 34 29.94 -3.16 49.73
N ASP A 35 29.28 -4.07 49.01
CA ASP A 35 28.99 -3.98 47.58
C ASP A 35 27.78 -3.10 47.31
N GLN A 36 26.79 -3.13 48.19
CA GLN A 36 25.68 -2.16 48.19
C GLN A 36 26.20 -0.74 48.36
N LYS A 37 27.03 -0.47 49.39
CA LYS A 37 27.65 0.84 49.59
C LYS A 37 28.52 1.28 48.41
N TYR A 38 29.19 0.33 47.76
CA TYR A 38 30.01 0.61 46.59
C TYR A 38 29.15 1.06 45.40
N LEU A 39 28.03 0.37 45.13
CA LEU A 39 27.05 0.79 44.13
C LEU A 39 26.41 2.13 44.49
N ASP A 40 26.00 2.34 45.73
CA ASP A 40 25.40 3.60 46.17
C ASP A 40 26.36 4.78 46.02
N HIS A 41 27.65 4.57 46.32
CA HIS A 41 28.67 5.60 46.11
C HIS A 41 28.92 5.89 44.62
N LYS A 42 28.75 4.90 43.74
CA LYS A 42 28.86 5.06 42.29
C LYS A 42 27.61 5.70 41.67
N LEU A 43 26.44 5.38 42.20
CA LEU A 43 25.16 6.00 41.82
C LEU A 43 25.10 7.46 42.26
N SER A 44 25.56 7.80 43.47
CA SER A 44 25.59 9.20 43.95
C SER A 44 26.53 10.11 43.16
N LYS A 45 27.51 9.59 42.42
CA LYS A 45 28.32 10.37 41.47
C LYS A 45 27.58 10.69 40.16
N PHE A 46 26.57 9.89 39.81
CA PHE A 46 25.72 10.12 38.63
C PHE A 46 24.58 11.12 38.91
N ASP A 47 24.27 11.39 40.19
CA ASP A 47 23.14 12.22 40.62
C ASP A 47 23.39 13.74 40.58
N VAL A 48 24.46 14.19 39.90
CA VAL A 48 24.74 15.63 39.65
C VAL A 48 24.83 15.96 38.15
N GLN A 49 24.39 15.05 37.27
CA GLN A 49 24.18 15.37 35.85
C GLN A 49 22.89 14.78 35.27
N GLU A 50 21.78 14.92 36.00
CA GLU A 50 20.44 14.85 35.40
C GLU A 50 19.71 16.18 35.56
N GLU A 51 20.14 17.16 34.76
CA GLU A 51 19.21 18.06 34.07
C GLU A 51 19.88 18.61 32.79
N ILE A 52 20.53 17.73 32.02
CA ILE A 52 20.53 17.95 30.57
C ILE A 52 19.24 17.31 30.09
N HIS A 53 18.16 18.08 30.16
CA HIS A 53 17.13 17.99 29.14
C HIS A 53 17.83 18.18 27.80
N VAL A 54 18.38 17.11 27.24
CA VAL A 54 18.31 16.93 25.80
C VAL A 54 16.82 16.87 25.58
N LYS A 55 16.24 18.02 25.19
CA LYS A 55 15.06 18.02 24.36
C LYS A 55 15.41 17.04 23.26
N LYS A 56 14.98 15.78 23.39
CA LYS A 56 14.77 14.94 22.22
C LYS A 56 13.98 15.86 21.34
N ASP A 57 14.55 16.19 20.18
CA ASP A 57 13.89 16.94 19.15
C ASP A 57 12.72 16.10 18.63
N THR A 58 11.72 15.87 19.49
CA THR A 58 10.45 15.25 19.16
C THR A 58 9.82 16.07 18.05
N SER A 59 9.94 17.40 18.11
CA SER A 59 9.63 18.28 16.99
C SER A 59 10.39 17.94 15.70
N LEU A 60 11.71 17.66 15.73
CA LEU A 60 12.44 17.34 14.48
C LEU A 60 12.12 15.94 13.97
N LEU A 61 11.96 14.95 14.86
CA LEU A 61 11.55 13.60 14.49
C LEU A 61 10.13 13.60 13.91
N ASP A 62 9.23 14.38 14.50
CA ASP A 62 7.86 14.60 14.01
C ASP A 62 7.88 15.34 12.67
N ASP A 63 8.73 16.37 12.53
CA ASP A 63 8.91 17.10 11.26
C ASP A 63 9.46 16.18 10.16
N ILE A 64 10.40 15.29 10.47
CA ILE A 64 10.93 14.29 9.52
C ILE A 64 9.87 13.25 9.18
N SER A 65 9.11 12.78 10.16
CA SER A 65 7.97 11.87 9.95
C SER A 65 6.90 12.51 9.06
N ASN A 66 6.64 13.81 9.25
CA ASN A 66 5.75 14.59 8.40
C ASN A 66 6.30 14.73 6.98
N LEU A 67 7.61 14.98 6.80
CA LEU A 67 8.24 15.01 5.48
C LEU A 67 8.13 13.65 4.76
N ILE A 68 8.29 12.54 5.49
CA ILE A 68 8.12 11.19 4.95
C ILE A 68 6.65 10.95 4.56
N SER A 69 5.72 11.30 5.44
CA SER A 69 4.28 11.10 5.23
C SER A 69 3.73 11.94 4.06
N LEU A 70 4.28 13.16 3.87
CA LEU A 70 3.92 14.06 2.78
C LEU A 70 4.67 13.76 1.47
N GLY A 71 5.66 12.86 1.49
CA GLY A 71 6.50 12.55 0.32
C GLY A 71 7.47 13.68 -0.07
N TYR A 72 7.78 14.61 0.84
CA TYR A 72 8.65 15.75 0.58
C TYR A 72 10.12 15.42 0.85
N GLY A 73 10.76 14.77 -0.13
CA GLY A 73 12.18 14.43 -0.09
C GLY A 73 12.47 13.07 -0.69
N ASP A 74 13.67 12.58 -0.42
CA ASP A 74 14.09 11.21 -0.75
C ASP A 74 13.74 10.34 0.47
N PRO A 75 12.78 9.40 0.33
CA PRO A 75 12.34 8.58 1.43
C PRO A 75 13.49 7.75 2.02
N GLY A 76 14.40 7.22 1.20
CA GLY A 76 15.52 6.41 1.70
C GLY A 76 16.44 7.24 2.59
N ARG A 77 16.76 8.46 2.15
CA ARG A 77 17.59 9.38 2.92
C ARG A 77 16.90 9.89 4.18
N LEU A 78 15.60 10.20 4.13
CA LEU A 78 14.84 10.63 5.31
C LEU A 78 14.69 9.52 6.35
N HIS A 79 14.46 8.27 5.93
CA HIS A 79 14.42 7.12 6.84
C HIS A 79 15.79 6.87 7.49
N HIS A 80 16.88 7.00 6.72
CA HIS A 80 18.24 6.90 7.26
C HIS A 80 18.52 7.97 8.32
N ILE A 81 18.13 9.22 8.04
CA ILE A 81 18.27 10.35 8.96
C ILE A 81 17.41 10.13 10.23
N TYR A 82 16.17 9.68 10.07
CA TYR A 82 15.26 9.35 11.17
C TYR A 82 15.87 8.27 12.09
N ALA A 83 16.34 7.16 11.52
CA ALA A 83 16.97 6.07 12.27
C ALA A 83 18.29 6.51 12.95
N THR A 84 19.05 7.41 12.31
CA THR A 84 20.29 7.97 12.88
C THR A 84 20.00 8.87 14.09
N LEU A 85 18.95 9.69 14.02
CA LEU A 85 18.50 10.51 15.15
C LEU A 85 17.85 9.69 16.26
N GLU A 86 17.07 8.66 15.92
CA GLU A 86 16.46 7.73 16.89
C GLU A 86 17.53 6.95 17.66
N SER A 87 18.62 6.56 16.99
CA SER A 87 19.78 5.92 17.61
C SER A 87 20.71 6.90 18.36
N GLY A 88 20.38 8.20 18.40
CA GLY A 88 21.11 9.21 19.16
C GLY A 88 22.47 9.60 18.58
N LYS A 89 22.72 9.30 17.29
CA LYS A 89 23.97 9.64 16.60
C LYS A 89 23.88 11.02 15.96
N GLU A 90 25.01 11.72 15.89
CA GLU A 90 25.08 13.02 15.21
C GLU A 90 24.92 12.87 13.69
N LEU A 91 24.06 13.70 13.11
CA LEU A 91 23.88 13.76 11.66
C LEU A 91 25.09 14.40 10.97
N PHE A 92 25.44 13.87 9.80
CA PHE A 92 26.42 14.49 8.90
C PHE A 92 25.94 15.87 8.42
N ASN A 93 26.89 16.77 8.16
CA ASN A 93 26.58 18.14 7.70
C ASN A 93 25.76 18.17 6.40
N SER A 94 25.95 17.18 5.52
CA SER A 94 25.17 16.98 4.31
C SER A 94 23.68 16.71 4.61
N ASP A 95 23.40 15.94 5.66
CA ASP A 95 22.05 15.56 6.07
C ASP A 95 21.37 16.66 6.87
N LYS A 96 22.14 17.40 7.69
CA LYS A 96 21.65 18.62 8.34
C LYS A 96 21.24 19.70 7.33
N ALA A 97 22.07 19.94 6.31
CA ALA A 97 21.77 20.89 5.24
C ALA A 97 20.55 20.46 4.41
N TYR A 98 20.44 19.15 4.16
CA TYR A 98 19.31 18.56 3.45
C TYR A 98 17.98 18.78 4.18
N LEU A 99 17.93 18.44 5.48
CA LEU A 99 16.74 18.66 6.31
C LEU A 99 16.34 20.14 6.37
N LYS A 100 17.31 21.02 6.60
CA LYS A 100 17.05 22.46 6.69
C LYS A 100 16.38 23.01 5.43
N ASN A 101 16.92 22.67 4.26
CA ASN A 101 16.37 23.10 2.98
C ASN A 101 14.95 22.55 2.73
N LYS A 102 14.69 21.29 3.11
CA LYS A 102 13.37 20.67 2.95
C LYS A 102 12.31 21.24 3.90
N LEU A 103 12.68 21.54 5.14
CA LEU A 103 11.77 22.19 6.09
C LEU A 103 11.50 23.65 5.72
N GLU A 104 12.49 24.36 5.18
CA GLU A 104 12.28 25.73 4.63
C GLU A 104 11.35 25.70 3.41
N SER A 105 11.50 24.71 2.53
CA SER A 105 10.60 24.53 1.37
C SER A 105 9.14 24.28 1.81
N LEU A 106 8.94 23.43 2.82
CA LEU A 106 7.61 23.10 3.35
C LEU A 106 6.92 24.32 4.00
N LYS A 107 7.68 25.19 4.67
CA LYS A 107 7.15 26.43 5.28
C LYS A 107 6.77 27.49 4.25
N ASN A 108 7.49 27.54 3.14
CA ASN A 108 7.18 28.48 2.06
C ASN A 108 5.90 28.06 1.31
N GLU A 109 5.68 26.77 1.09
CA GLU A 109 4.45 26.26 0.44
C GLU A 109 3.19 26.36 1.31
N THR A 110 3.32 26.35 2.64
CA THR A 110 2.18 26.54 3.57
C THR A 110 1.74 27.99 3.74
N SER A 111 2.47 28.94 3.15
CA SER A 111 2.18 30.39 3.22
C SER A 111 1.38 30.93 2.03
N GLU A 112 1.21 30.14 0.96
CA GLU A 112 0.67 30.60 -0.34
C GLU A 112 -0.50 29.73 -0.84
N SER A 113 -1.39 29.28 0.05
CA SER A 113 -2.63 28.59 -0.37
C SER A 113 -3.77 29.59 -0.63
N SER A 114 -3.71 30.32 -1.74
CA SER A 114 -4.92 30.78 -2.43
C SER A 114 -4.59 31.16 -3.88
N GLU A 115 -4.52 30.17 -4.77
CA GLU A 115 -5.24 30.16 -6.05
C GLU A 115 -4.85 28.92 -6.90
N GLU A 116 -5.90 28.22 -7.34
CA GLU A 116 -6.03 27.46 -8.59
C GLU A 116 -5.12 26.23 -8.88
N THR A 117 -5.73 25.08 -8.61
CA THR A 117 -5.95 23.92 -9.49
C THR A 117 -4.83 23.34 -10.39
N SER A 118 -4.72 22.01 -10.25
CA SER A 118 -4.33 20.98 -11.23
C SER A 118 -2.87 20.91 -11.69
N ASP A 119 -2.15 19.91 -11.18
CA ASP A 119 -1.81 18.65 -11.89
C ASP A 119 -0.42 18.15 -11.47
N SER A 120 -0.38 17.06 -10.72
CA SER A 120 0.85 16.45 -10.20
C SER A 120 1.20 15.20 -10.99
N SER A 121 2.05 15.32 -12.02
CA SER A 121 2.84 14.21 -12.56
C SER A 121 3.95 14.71 -13.48
N THR A 122 5.03 15.29 -12.94
CA THR A 122 6.31 15.41 -13.67
C THR A 122 7.45 15.82 -12.73
N ARG A 123 8.24 14.87 -12.24
CA ARG A 123 9.59 15.17 -11.67
C ARG A 123 10.71 14.30 -12.23
N GLN A 124 10.46 13.49 -13.26
CA GLN A 124 11.51 12.88 -14.09
C GLN A 124 11.61 13.46 -15.50
N GLU A 125 10.65 14.31 -15.91
CA GLU A 125 10.68 14.98 -17.22
C GLU A 125 11.41 16.35 -17.19
N SER A 126 11.66 16.96 -16.03
CA SER A 126 12.28 18.30 -15.98
C SER A 126 13.74 18.28 -16.44
N ASP A 127 14.52 17.25 -16.10
CA ASP A 127 15.93 17.20 -16.49
C ASP A 127 16.09 16.84 -17.97
N VAL A 128 15.28 15.92 -18.50
CA VAL A 128 15.28 15.57 -19.93
C VAL A 128 14.74 16.72 -20.77
N THR A 129 13.71 17.44 -20.31
CA THR A 129 13.18 18.60 -21.04
C THR A 129 14.11 19.80 -20.96
N LEU A 130 14.85 20.00 -19.86
CA LEU A 130 15.92 21.01 -19.78
C LEU A 130 17.08 20.66 -20.73
N GLU A 131 17.50 19.39 -20.78
CA GLU A 131 18.55 18.94 -21.70
C GLU A 131 18.12 19.05 -23.17
N LEU A 132 16.86 18.74 -23.49
CA LEU A 132 16.29 18.92 -24.83
C LEU A 132 16.14 20.40 -25.20
N LYS A 133 15.74 21.26 -24.25
CA LYS A 133 15.70 22.72 -24.45
C LYS A 133 17.11 23.28 -24.69
N GLN A 134 18.11 22.82 -23.94
CA GLN A 134 19.51 23.18 -24.13
C GLN A 134 19.98 22.77 -25.54
N LYS A 135 19.73 21.52 -25.96
CA LYS A 135 20.07 21.02 -27.30
C LYS A 135 19.34 21.78 -28.42
N LEU A 136 18.10 22.21 -28.18
CA LEU A 136 17.34 23.03 -29.14
C LEU A 136 17.94 24.43 -29.28
N VAL A 137 18.36 25.05 -28.18
CA VAL A 137 19.05 26.36 -28.19
C VAL A 137 20.40 26.24 -28.90
N ASP A 138 21.16 25.19 -28.65
CA ASP A 138 22.43 24.92 -29.34
C ASP A 138 22.23 24.63 -30.83
N ALA A 139 21.17 23.92 -31.20
CA ALA A 139 20.80 23.71 -32.60
C ALA A 139 20.40 25.03 -33.29
N ASN A 140 19.61 25.87 -32.64
CA ASN A 140 19.16 27.15 -33.19
C ASN A 140 20.31 28.16 -33.34
N THR A 141 21.26 28.19 -32.40
CA THR A 141 22.48 29.01 -32.54
C THR A 141 23.36 28.52 -33.70
N LYS A 142 23.46 27.20 -33.90
CA LYS A 142 24.18 26.60 -35.03
C LYS A 142 23.49 26.88 -36.36
N ILE A 143 22.15 26.86 -36.40
CA ILE A 143 21.37 27.26 -37.58
C ILE A 143 21.64 28.73 -37.91
N LEU A 144 21.61 29.64 -36.93
CA LEU A 144 21.95 31.05 -37.14
C LEU A 144 23.37 31.25 -37.69
N GLN A 145 24.35 30.47 -37.21
CA GLN A 145 25.71 30.50 -37.75
C GLN A 145 25.76 30.01 -39.21
N LEU A 146 25.06 28.92 -39.53
CA LEU A 146 24.97 28.40 -40.89
C LEU A 146 24.24 29.37 -41.82
N GLU A 147 23.17 30.02 -41.37
CA GLU A 147 22.48 31.06 -42.13
C GLU A 147 23.37 32.27 -42.40
N LYS A 148 24.23 32.65 -41.44
CA LYS A 148 25.23 33.70 -41.62
C LYS A 148 26.27 33.30 -42.67
N ILE A 149 26.78 32.06 -42.61
CA ILE A 149 27.71 31.51 -43.61
C ILE A 149 27.04 31.41 -44.99
N ILE A 150 25.77 31.02 -45.06
CA ILE A 150 25.02 30.96 -46.32
C ILE A 150 24.79 32.35 -46.89
N LYS A 151 24.45 33.36 -46.07
CA LYS A 151 24.34 34.76 -46.52
C LYS A 151 25.69 35.29 -47.02
N GLU A 152 26.77 34.99 -46.33
CA GLU A 152 28.13 35.36 -46.71
C GLU A 152 28.53 34.70 -48.05
N LYS A 153 28.31 33.38 -48.19
CA LYS A 153 28.49 32.64 -49.45
C LYS A 153 27.61 33.13 -50.58
N LYS A 154 26.36 33.50 -50.29
CA LYS A 154 25.43 34.05 -51.29
C LYS A 154 25.86 35.46 -51.74
N SER A 155 26.47 36.24 -50.85
CA SER A 155 27.09 37.53 -51.20
C SER A 155 28.40 37.37 -51.99
N GLU A 156 29.18 36.32 -51.74
CA GLU A 156 30.34 35.95 -52.58
C GLU A 156 29.92 35.48 -53.98
N MET A 157 28.82 34.73 -54.09
CA MET A 157 28.27 34.29 -55.38
C MET A 157 27.55 35.41 -56.17
N GLN A 158 27.30 36.58 -55.56
CA GLN A 158 26.74 37.77 -56.20
C GLN A 158 27.79 38.80 -56.64
N LYS A 159 29.09 38.46 -56.58
CA LYS A 159 30.11 39.21 -57.33
C LYS A 159 30.02 38.79 -58.80
N PRO A 160 29.82 39.72 -59.76
CA PRO A 160 29.87 39.37 -61.17
C PRO A 160 31.31 38.95 -61.53
N ALA A 161 31.49 37.68 -61.92
CA ALA A 161 32.68 37.22 -62.63
C ALA A 161 32.56 37.65 -64.10
N PRO A 162 33.70 37.98 -64.75
CA PRO A 162 33.74 38.84 -65.93
C PRO A 162 33.07 38.24 -67.16
N GLU A 163 32.44 39.14 -67.89
CA GLU A 163 31.78 38.99 -69.19
C GLU A 163 32.74 38.36 -70.22
N ILE A 164 32.44 37.11 -70.62
CA ILE A 164 33.09 36.47 -71.78
C ILE A 164 32.44 37.07 -73.03
N GLN A 165 33.18 37.95 -73.70
CA GLN A 165 32.81 38.50 -74.99
C GLN A 165 32.88 37.42 -76.07
N GLU A 166 31.74 37.16 -76.71
CA GLU A 166 31.65 36.52 -78.02
C GLU A 166 32.38 37.40 -79.06
N ASN A 167 33.43 36.86 -79.69
CA ASN A 167 34.00 37.48 -80.88
C ASN A 167 33.70 36.64 -82.13
N LYS A 168 32.73 37.17 -82.90
CA LYS A 168 32.48 36.91 -84.32
C LYS A 168 33.73 37.19 -85.18
N PRO A 169 33.84 36.59 -86.39
CA PRO A 169 35.06 36.64 -87.20
C PRO A 169 35.28 38.01 -87.86
N THR A 170 36.45 38.61 -87.62
CA THR A 170 36.93 39.81 -88.29
C THR A 170 37.55 39.49 -89.65
N LYS A 171 36.88 39.90 -90.74
CA LYS A 171 37.54 40.25 -92.00
C LYS A 171 37.95 41.72 -91.94
N LEU A 172 39.21 42.05 -92.25
CA LEU A 172 39.61 42.96 -93.35
C LEU A 172 41.07 43.45 -93.23
N ARG A 173 41.78 43.25 -94.36
CA ARG A 173 42.75 44.14 -95.02
C ARG A 173 44.05 44.56 -94.32
N GLY A 174 45.13 43.96 -94.80
CA GLY A 174 46.43 44.61 -95.02
C GLY A 174 46.85 44.39 -96.48
N SER A 175 47.25 45.46 -97.16
CA SER A 175 47.47 45.62 -98.61
C SER A 175 48.53 44.72 -99.25
N MET A 176 48.22 44.15 -100.41
CA MET A 176 49.21 43.73 -101.41
C MET A 176 49.43 44.83 -102.49
N PRO A 177 50.61 44.89 -103.13
CA PRO A 177 51.00 45.99 -104.01
C PRO A 177 50.16 46.06 -105.29
N LYS A 178 49.81 47.27 -105.71
CA LYS A 178 49.15 47.54 -107.00
C LYS A 178 50.11 47.18 -108.15
N GLY A 179 49.71 46.27 -109.04
CA GLY A 179 50.42 46.06 -110.30
C GLY A 179 50.53 44.64 -110.87
N TRP A 180 49.79 43.64 -110.39
CA TRP A 180 49.79 42.29 -111.01
C TRP A 180 48.42 41.96 -111.57
N THR A 181 48.27 42.20 -112.88
CA THR A 181 47.22 41.66 -113.74
C THR A 181 47.70 40.31 -114.26
N PRO A 182 47.05 39.17 -113.94
CA PRO A 182 47.26 37.94 -114.70
C PRO A 182 46.74 38.16 -116.11
N ASN A 183 47.62 38.02 -117.10
CA ASN A 183 47.30 38.08 -118.52
C ASN A 183 46.05 37.24 -118.83
N GLN A 184 44.99 37.92 -119.24
CA GLN A 184 44.07 37.37 -120.22
C GLN A 184 44.79 37.44 -121.57
N GLU A 185 45.46 36.35 -121.92
CA GLU A 185 45.92 36.11 -123.28
C GLU A 185 45.57 34.67 -123.65
N VAL A 186 44.74 34.57 -124.70
CA VAL A 186 44.62 33.41 -125.62
C VAL A 186 43.99 32.17 -124.94
N LEU A 187 42.68 31.88 -125.04
CA LEU A 187 41.87 31.73 -126.25
C LEU A 187 42.60 31.04 -127.41
N GLU A 188 43.20 29.90 -127.11
CA GLU A 188 43.32 28.79 -128.05
C GLU A 188 42.50 27.62 -127.52
N LYS A 189 41.42 27.30 -128.24
CA LYS A 189 40.76 26.00 -128.15
C LYS A 189 41.74 24.98 -128.74
N PRO A 190 42.12 23.90 -128.02
CA PRO A 190 42.51 22.68 -128.69
C PRO A 190 41.23 21.97 -129.13
N ASP A 191 41.17 21.64 -130.41
CA ASP A 191 40.25 20.65 -130.96
C ASP A 191 40.48 19.32 -130.23
N ASP A 192 39.66 19.03 -129.21
CA ASP A 192 39.51 17.71 -128.57
C ASP A 192 38.11 17.63 -127.92
N GLY A 193 37.09 17.62 -128.78
CA GLY A 193 35.69 17.41 -128.40
C GLY A 193 35.51 16.06 -127.71
N GLY A 194 35.45 16.08 -126.37
CA GLY A 194 35.11 14.94 -125.52
C GLY A 194 36.06 14.70 -124.35
N ILE A 195 37.32 15.18 -124.39
CA ILE A 195 38.27 14.97 -123.29
C ILE A 195 38.02 15.98 -122.17
N TYR A 196 37.78 17.24 -122.51
CA TYR A 196 37.49 18.30 -121.53
C TYR A 196 36.20 18.04 -120.73
N GLU A 197 35.15 17.56 -121.39
CA GLU A 197 33.90 17.17 -120.70
C GLU A 197 34.09 15.97 -119.79
N LYS A 198 34.90 14.98 -120.18
CA LYS A 198 35.24 13.84 -119.32
C LYS A 198 36.00 14.28 -118.07
N ILE A 199 37.02 15.13 -118.22
CA ILE A 199 37.77 15.71 -117.09
C ILE A 199 36.82 16.47 -116.16
N LYS A 200 35.91 17.28 -116.71
CA LYS A 200 34.92 18.00 -115.91
C LYS A 200 33.97 17.06 -115.15
N THR A 201 33.46 16.00 -115.79
CA THR A 201 32.62 15.01 -115.11
C THR A 201 33.38 14.19 -114.06
N GLU A 202 34.68 13.94 -114.26
CA GLU A 202 35.54 13.28 -113.27
C GLU A 202 35.88 14.20 -112.10
N GLU A 203 36.11 15.48 -112.35
CA GLU A 203 36.24 16.51 -111.32
C GLU A 203 34.96 16.65 -110.49
N ASP A 204 33.79 16.62 -111.14
CA ASP A 204 32.49 16.62 -110.45
C ASP A 204 32.32 15.37 -109.59
N LYS A 205 32.63 14.17 -110.10
CA LYS A 205 32.63 12.91 -109.32
C LYS A 205 33.61 12.97 -108.15
N LEU A 206 34.80 13.55 -108.35
CA LEU A 206 35.79 13.72 -107.29
C LEU A 206 35.28 14.71 -106.23
N SER A 207 34.54 15.75 -106.63
CA SER A 207 33.90 16.69 -105.71
C SER A 207 32.78 16.02 -104.90
N GLU A 208 31.98 15.14 -105.51
CA GLU A 208 30.97 14.34 -104.83
C GLU A 208 31.59 13.34 -103.85
N GLN A 209 32.67 12.66 -104.25
CA GLN A 209 33.42 11.77 -103.36
C GLN A 209 34.00 12.52 -102.16
N LYS A 210 34.51 13.74 -102.34
CA LYS A 210 34.96 14.59 -101.23
C LYS A 210 33.79 14.95 -100.29
N ARG A 211 32.63 15.32 -100.83
CA ARG A 211 31.42 15.58 -100.02
C ARG A 211 30.95 14.35 -99.25
N ILE A 212 30.96 13.17 -99.87
CA ILE A 212 30.61 11.90 -99.20
C ILE A 212 31.61 11.60 -98.09
N LYS A 213 32.91 11.79 -98.33
CA LYS A 213 33.95 11.61 -97.32
C LYS A 213 33.77 12.56 -96.13
N GLU A 214 33.54 13.84 -96.39
CA GLU A 214 33.24 14.84 -95.35
C GLU A 214 31.97 14.47 -94.57
N LEU A 215 30.94 13.95 -95.24
CA LEU A 215 29.72 13.45 -94.58
C LEU A 215 30.04 12.25 -93.68
N ILE A 216 30.83 11.28 -94.15
CA ILE A 216 31.27 10.13 -93.37
C ILE A 216 32.06 10.59 -92.13
N GLU A 217 33.01 11.51 -92.28
CA GLU A 217 33.78 12.07 -91.16
C GLU A 217 32.85 12.79 -90.16
N SER A 218 31.86 13.55 -90.65
CA SER A 218 30.84 14.20 -89.80
C SER A 218 29.96 13.18 -89.06
N GLN A 219 29.65 12.04 -89.68
CA GLN A 219 28.87 10.97 -89.05
C GLN A 219 29.71 10.18 -88.04
N GLN A 220 30.99 9.93 -88.35
CA GLN A 220 31.93 9.28 -87.45
C GLN A 220 32.13 10.11 -86.17
N SER A 221 32.36 11.41 -86.29
CA SER A 221 32.47 12.30 -85.12
C SER A 221 31.19 12.33 -84.26
N LYS A 222 30.00 12.35 -84.88
CA LYS A 222 28.72 12.21 -84.17
C LYS A 222 28.62 10.87 -83.44
N LEU A 223 29.00 9.77 -84.08
CA LEU A 223 28.99 8.44 -83.47
C LEU A 223 29.96 8.37 -82.28
N THR A 224 31.18 8.91 -82.42
CA THR A 224 32.15 8.99 -81.32
C THR A 224 31.59 9.79 -80.14
N GLN A 225 30.93 10.92 -80.39
CA GLN A 225 30.26 11.69 -79.34
C GLN A 225 29.15 10.88 -78.65
N ILE A 226 28.35 10.12 -79.40
CA ILE A 226 27.30 9.26 -78.82
C ILE A 226 27.93 8.16 -77.95
N ILE A 227 29.04 7.56 -78.39
CA ILE A 227 29.77 6.53 -77.62
C ILE A 227 30.31 7.13 -76.32
N LEU A 228 30.99 8.28 -76.38
CA LEU A 228 31.51 8.96 -75.19
C LEU A 228 30.38 9.33 -74.20
N ASN A 229 29.29 9.92 -74.71
CA ASN A 229 28.14 10.25 -73.88
C ASN A 229 27.53 8.99 -73.22
N ARG A 230 27.42 7.89 -73.97
CA ARG A 230 26.93 6.61 -73.43
C ARG A 230 27.83 6.08 -72.32
N GLU A 231 29.16 6.11 -72.50
CA GLU A 231 30.10 5.69 -71.47
C GLU A 231 30.02 6.58 -70.22
N GLU A 232 29.84 7.89 -70.39
CA GLU A 232 29.62 8.82 -69.28
C GLU A 232 28.32 8.52 -68.53
N TYR A 233 27.22 8.28 -69.25
CA TYR A 233 25.95 7.89 -68.63
C TYR A 233 26.03 6.53 -67.91
N GLU A 234 26.72 5.54 -68.49
CA GLU A 234 26.95 4.24 -67.84
C GLU A 234 27.73 4.41 -66.53
N LYS A 235 28.75 5.28 -66.51
CA LYS A 235 29.48 5.63 -65.27
C LYS A 235 28.59 6.33 -64.25
N GLN A 236 27.76 7.28 -64.69
CA GLN A 236 26.81 7.97 -63.79
C GLN A 236 25.83 6.98 -63.17
N VAL A 237 25.25 6.08 -63.96
CA VAL A 237 24.34 5.03 -63.50
C VAL A 237 25.03 4.09 -62.49
N GLN A 238 26.30 3.73 -62.71
CA GLN A 238 27.07 2.92 -61.76
C GLN A 238 27.26 3.65 -60.42
N ILE A 239 27.66 4.93 -60.44
CA ILE A 239 27.84 5.73 -59.23
C ILE A 239 26.53 5.86 -58.46
N GLU A 240 25.42 6.13 -59.14
CA GLU A 240 24.10 6.22 -58.53
C GLU A 240 23.66 4.89 -57.93
N ARG A 241 23.90 3.78 -58.65
CA ARG A 241 23.62 2.43 -58.14
C ARG A 241 24.39 2.13 -56.86
N GLU A 242 25.70 2.40 -56.83
CA GLU A 242 26.51 2.21 -55.62
C GLU A 242 26.03 3.08 -54.46
N ARG A 243 25.64 4.33 -54.74
CA ARG A 243 25.07 5.24 -53.74
C ARG A 243 23.76 4.68 -53.16
N LEU A 244 22.87 4.17 -54.01
CA LEU A 244 21.61 3.56 -53.59
C LEU A 244 21.85 2.26 -52.82
N GLU A 245 22.77 1.41 -53.26
CA GLU A 245 23.12 0.17 -52.54
C GLU A 245 23.67 0.47 -51.14
N LYS A 246 24.52 1.49 -50.98
CA LYS A 246 24.98 1.95 -49.66
C LYS A 246 23.83 2.45 -48.80
N LYS A 247 22.90 3.23 -49.36
CA LYS A 247 21.72 3.73 -48.64
C LYS A 247 20.79 2.60 -48.19
N ILE A 248 20.52 1.64 -49.07
CA ILE A 248 19.69 0.46 -48.76
C ILE A 248 20.34 -0.40 -47.67
N LYS A 249 21.67 -0.58 -47.69
CA LYS A 249 22.37 -1.31 -46.62
C LYS A 249 22.19 -0.64 -45.25
N LEU A 250 22.40 0.67 -45.18
CA LEU A 250 22.19 1.43 -43.94
C LEU A 250 20.72 1.37 -43.48
N GLU A 251 19.76 1.49 -44.40
CA GLU A 251 18.33 1.36 -44.06
C GLU A 251 17.99 -0.03 -43.53
N ARG A 252 18.57 -1.09 -44.10
CA ARG A 252 18.38 -2.46 -43.59
C ARG A 252 18.94 -2.64 -42.18
N GLU A 253 20.14 -2.13 -41.91
CA GLU A 253 20.74 -2.16 -40.57
C GLU A 253 19.87 -1.38 -39.57
N MET A 254 19.33 -0.23 -39.95
CA MET A 254 18.41 0.53 -39.10
C MET A 254 17.12 -0.25 -38.82
N VAL A 255 16.52 -0.87 -39.83
CA VAL A 255 15.30 -1.69 -39.68
C VAL A 255 15.57 -2.89 -38.78
N GLU A 256 16.70 -3.60 -38.95
CA GLU A 256 17.08 -4.74 -38.12
C GLU A 256 17.22 -4.34 -36.64
N ASN A 257 17.88 -3.21 -36.37
CA ASN A 257 17.99 -2.67 -35.03
C ASN A 257 16.63 -2.28 -34.45
N GLN A 258 15.75 -1.67 -35.24
CA GLN A 258 14.38 -1.35 -34.83
C GLN A 258 13.56 -2.62 -34.54
N THR A 259 13.67 -3.67 -35.35
CA THR A 259 12.98 -4.95 -35.10
C THR A 259 13.47 -5.61 -33.82
N ARG A 260 14.78 -5.59 -33.57
CA ARG A 260 15.37 -6.14 -32.34
C ARG A 260 14.88 -5.38 -31.09
N LEU A 261 14.81 -4.05 -31.16
CA LEU A 261 14.26 -3.24 -30.07
C LEU A 261 12.77 -3.53 -29.85
N ALA A 262 11.98 -3.68 -30.93
CA ALA A 262 10.56 -4.02 -30.82
C ALA A 262 10.34 -5.39 -30.16
N GLU A 263 11.16 -6.39 -30.50
CA GLU A 263 11.13 -7.70 -29.85
C GLU A 263 11.47 -7.63 -28.37
N GLN A 264 12.48 -6.85 -27.99
CA GLN A 264 12.82 -6.61 -26.59
C GLN A 264 11.71 -5.90 -25.82
N ILE A 265 11.07 -4.90 -26.43
CA ILE A 265 9.91 -4.21 -25.85
C ILE A 265 8.77 -5.20 -25.63
N LYS A 266 8.49 -6.05 -26.62
CA LYS A 266 7.44 -7.07 -26.53
C LYS A 266 7.74 -8.11 -25.44
N SER A 267 9.00 -8.55 -25.30
CA SER A 267 9.43 -9.42 -24.20
C SER A 267 9.18 -8.76 -22.85
N LYS A 268 9.67 -7.52 -22.67
CA LYS A 268 9.51 -6.75 -21.43
C LYS A 268 8.03 -6.50 -21.09
N GLN A 269 7.18 -6.28 -22.09
CA GLN A 269 5.74 -6.13 -21.89
C GLN A 269 5.08 -7.41 -21.37
N ASN A 270 5.51 -8.58 -21.85
CA ASN A 270 5.03 -9.86 -21.34
C ASN A 270 5.49 -10.09 -19.90
N ASP A 271 6.76 -9.82 -19.60
CA ASP A 271 7.30 -9.93 -18.24
C ASP A 271 6.54 -9.01 -17.26
N LEU A 272 6.25 -7.77 -17.68
CA LEU A 272 5.43 -6.84 -16.91
C LEU A 272 4.00 -7.34 -16.70
N LYS A 273 3.44 -8.06 -17.67
CA LYS A 273 2.09 -8.65 -17.53
C LYS A 273 2.10 -9.77 -16.49
N ILE A 274 3.09 -10.66 -16.55
CA ILE A 274 3.27 -11.74 -15.57
C ILE A 274 3.47 -11.15 -14.17
N ALA A 275 4.38 -10.19 -14.02
CA ALA A 275 4.63 -9.53 -12.74
C ALA A 275 3.39 -8.82 -12.16
N LYS A 276 2.51 -8.27 -13.02
CA LYS A 276 1.23 -7.69 -12.58
C LYS A 276 0.25 -8.77 -12.10
N GLU A 277 0.18 -9.90 -12.79
CA GLU A 277 -0.65 -11.03 -12.38
C GLU A 277 -0.17 -11.61 -11.03
N GLU A 278 1.14 -11.80 -10.86
CA GLU A 278 1.76 -12.21 -9.59
C GLU A 278 1.51 -11.21 -8.46
N ARG A 279 1.68 -9.91 -8.72
CA ARG A 279 1.37 -8.86 -7.76
C ARG A 279 -0.10 -8.93 -7.31
N ASN A 280 -1.03 -9.11 -8.24
CA ASN A 280 -2.45 -9.19 -7.92
C ASN A 280 -2.76 -10.41 -7.04
N LEU A 281 -2.15 -11.56 -7.33
CA LEU A 281 -2.28 -12.76 -6.50
C LEU A 281 -1.75 -12.54 -5.08
N LEU A 282 -0.56 -11.94 -4.94
CA LEU A 282 0.00 -11.59 -3.64
C LEU A 282 -0.87 -10.58 -2.90
N GLU A 283 -1.47 -9.61 -3.59
CA GLU A 283 -2.38 -8.64 -2.99
C GLU A 283 -3.67 -9.30 -2.47
N GLU A 284 -4.18 -10.31 -3.17
CA GLU A 284 -5.33 -11.10 -2.70
C GLU A 284 -4.97 -11.98 -1.50
N GLU A 285 -3.77 -12.58 -1.47
CA GLU A 285 -3.28 -13.36 -0.33
C GLU A 285 -3.08 -12.47 0.91
N LEU A 286 -2.44 -11.30 0.75
CA LEU A 286 -2.26 -10.33 1.83
C LEU A 286 -3.60 -9.86 2.40
N LYS A 287 -4.60 -9.56 1.56
CA LYS A 287 -5.94 -9.19 2.04
C LYS A 287 -6.62 -10.29 2.87
N LYS A 288 -6.42 -11.56 2.50
CA LYS A 288 -6.94 -12.72 3.27
C LYS A 288 -6.23 -12.84 4.61
N GLU A 289 -4.91 -12.68 4.64
CA GLU A 289 -4.12 -12.70 5.88
C GLU A 289 -4.47 -11.52 6.81
N GLU A 290 -4.59 -10.31 6.26
CA GLU A 290 -5.04 -9.12 7.01
C GLU A 290 -6.41 -9.36 7.65
N ALA A 291 -7.38 -9.89 6.91
CA ALA A 291 -8.70 -10.19 7.45
C ALA A 291 -8.66 -11.28 8.53
N ALA A 292 -7.81 -12.30 8.37
CA ALA A 292 -7.62 -13.35 9.38
C ALA A 292 -7.02 -12.78 10.66
N LEU A 293 -5.96 -11.97 10.55
CA LEU A 293 -5.33 -11.29 11.68
C LEU A 293 -6.30 -10.34 12.38
N GLU A 294 -7.07 -9.55 11.62
CA GLU A 294 -8.09 -8.67 12.19
C GLU A 294 -9.15 -9.45 12.98
N SER A 295 -9.60 -10.59 12.45
CA SER A 295 -10.54 -11.46 13.16
C SER A 295 -9.96 -12.01 14.46
N GLN A 296 -8.67 -12.38 14.47
CA GLN A 296 -7.97 -12.89 15.64
C GLN A 296 -7.78 -11.80 16.71
N VAL A 297 -7.41 -10.59 16.30
CA VAL A 297 -7.29 -9.43 17.20
C VAL A 297 -8.64 -9.10 17.82
N ARG A 298 -9.73 -9.09 17.04
CA ARG A 298 -11.09 -8.87 17.56
C ARG A 298 -11.50 -9.94 18.58
N GLN A 299 -11.17 -11.21 18.32
CA GLN A 299 -11.41 -12.30 19.27
C GLN A 299 -10.65 -12.06 20.59
N GLN A 300 -9.35 -11.78 20.53
CA GLN A 300 -8.52 -11.51 21.71
C GLN A 300 -9.03 -10.28 22.50
N GLN A 301 -9.45 -9.21 21.83
CA GLN A 301 -10.04 -8.04 22.48
C GLN A 301 -11.32 -8.41 23.25
N SER A 302 -12.19 -9.23 22.65
CA SER A 302 -13.42 -9.70 23.32
C SER A 302 -13.13 -10.61 24.51
N GLU A 303 -12.11 -11.46 24.42
CA GLU A 303 -11.65 -12.31 25.52
C GLU A 303 -11.09 -11.47 26.67
N LEU A 304 -10.26 -10.48 26.37
CA LEU A 304 -9.72 -9.54 27.36
C LEU A 304 -10.83 -8.74 28.05
N GLU A 305 -11.85 -8.30 27.31
CA GLU A 305 -13.00 -7.62 27.90
C GLU A 305 -13.77 -8.53 28.86
N ASN A 306 -13.97 -9.79 28.49
CA ASN A 306 -14.60 -10.79 29.35
C ASN A 306 -13.76 -11.07 30.61
N ILE A 307 -12.44 -11.17 30.48
CA ILE A 307 -11.51 -11.32 31.61
C ILE A 307 -11.60 -10.10 32.53
N ARG A 308 -11.60 -8.87 32.00
CA ARG A 308 -11.77 -7.64 32.77
C ARG A 308 -13.09 -7.62 33.55
N LYS A 309 -14.20 -8.02 32.92
CA LYS A 309 -15.52 -8.14 33.59
C LYS A 309 -15.47 -9.15 34.75
N LYS A 310 -14.89 -10.34 34.52
CA LYS A 310 -14.73 -11.37 35.57
C LYS A 310 -13.85 -10.87 36.72
N PHE A 311 -12.73 -10.22 36.41
CA PHE A 311 -11.83 -9.65 37.41
C PHE A 311 -12.55 -8.60 38.27
N HIS A 312 -13.31 -7.70 37.65
CA HIS A 312 -14.08 -6.69 38.38
C HIS A 312 -15.12 -7.33 39.33
N GLN A 313 -15.80 -8.38 38.89
CA GLN A 313 -16.75 -9.12 39.72
C GLN A 313 -16.06 -9.81 40.91
N ILE A 314 -14.92 -10.47 40.68
CA ILE A 314 -14.13 -11.10 41.74
C ILE A 314 -13.60 -10.05 42.73
N SER A 315 -13.12 -8.91 42.22
CA SER A 315 -12.64 -7.80 43.04
C SER A 315 -13.74 -7.27 43.96
N LYS A 316 -14.95 -7.04 43.42
CA LYS A 316 -16.12 -6.63 44.21
C LYS A 316 -16.47 -7.65 45.31
N GLN A 317 -16.53 -8.94 44.97
CA GLN A 317 -16.79 -10.00 45.95
C GLN A 317 -15.70 -10.09 47.02
N THR A 318 -14.45 -9.82 46.64
CA THR A 318 -13.31 -9.84 47.57
C THR A 318 -13.39 -8.67 48.54
N GLU A 319 -13.76 -7.47 48.07
CA GLU A 319 -14.00 -6.32 48.94
C GLU A 319 -15.15 -6.54 49.91
N GLU A 320 -16.28 -7.11 49.45
CA GLU A 320 -17.41 -7.46 50.31
C GLU A 320 -17.00 -8.44 51.40
N LYS A 321 -16.27 -9.51 51.05
CA LYS A 321 -15.73 -10.47 52.03
C LYS A 321 -14.75 -9.83 53.01
N ARG A 322 -13.87 -8.93 52.55
CA ARG A 322 -12.94 -8.20 53.42
C ARG A 322 -13.70 -7.35 54.44
N LYS A 323 -14.74 -6.62 54.02
CA LYS A 323 -15.59 -5.83 54.93
C LYS A 323 -16.29 -6.71 55.96
N MET A 324 -16.80 -7.88 55.56
CA MET A 324 -17.43 -8.82 56.49
C MET A 324 -16.45 -9.35 57.55
N ILE A 325 -15.25 -9.75 57.11
CA ILE A 325 -14.19 -10.20 58.02
C ILE A 325 -13.77 -9.08 58.98
N GLU A 326 -13.68 -7.83 58.49
CA GLU A 326 -13.31 -6.69 59.33
C GLU A 326 -14.34 -6.41 60.43
N ILE A 327 -15.64 -6.52 60.09
CA ILE A 327 -16.73 -6.42 61.07
C ILE A 327 -16.66 -7.56 62.10
N GLU A 328 -16.40 -8.79 61.67
CA GLU A 328 -16.25 -9.94 62.58
C GLU A 328 -15.04 -9.77 63.51
N LEU A 329 -13.91 -9.27 62.99
CA LEU A 329 -12.70 -9.02 63.75
C LEU A 329 -12.90 -7.90 64.79
N GLN A 330 -13.66 -6.85 64.45
CA GLN A 330 -14.06 -5.82 65.41
C GLN A 330 -14.91 -6.41 66.55
N LYS A 331 -15.91 -7.24 66.22
CA LYS A 331 -16.74 -7.92 67.25
C LYS A 331 -15.92 -8.85 68.14
N GLU A 332 -14.95 -9.57 67.58
CA GLU A 332 -14.05 -10.40 68.40
C GLU A 332 -13.16 -9.56 69.32
N LYS A 333 -12.64 -8.42 68.83
CA LYS A 333 -11.89 -7.48 69.67
C LYS A 333 -12.73 -6.93 70.83
N GLU A 334 -13.99 -6.58 70.57
CA GLU A 334 -14.94 -6.13 71.61
C GLU A 334 -15.16 -7.22 72.66
N LYS A 335 -15.47 -8.46 72.24
CA LYS A 335 -15.61 -9.60 73.15
C LYS A 335 -14.35 -9.87 73.98
N LEU A 336 -13.17 -9.75 73.37
CA LEU A 336 -11.91 -9.95 74.08
C LEU A 336 -11.66 -8.83 75.11
N SER A 337 -12.07 -7.59 74.79
CA SER A 337 -12.05 -6.47 75.73
C SER A 337 -12.96 -6.72 76.92
N GLU A 338 -14.21 -7.15 76.69
CA GLU A 338 -15.16 -7.52 77.74
C GLU A 338 -14.61 -8.65 78.62
N GLN A 339 -14.03 -9.70 78.02
CA GLN A 339 -13.38 -10.78 78.76
C GLN A 339 -12.22 -10.27 79.62
N ASN A 340 -11.40 -9.36 79.11
CA ASN A 340 -10.32 -8.75 79.87
C ASN A 340 -10.84 -7.91 81.06
N GLU A 341 -11.96 -7.21 80.91
CA GLU A 341 -12.62 -6.49 82.01
C GLU A 341 -13.13 -7.45 83.09
N ILE A 342 -13.75 -8.56 82.69
CA ILE A 342 -14.19 -9.61 83.62
C ILE A 342 -12.99 -10.20 84.36
N ILE A 343 -11.88 -10.50 83.67
CA ILE A 343 -10.66 -11.03 84.28
C ILE A 343 -10.10 -10.04 85.31
N LYS A 344 -10.05 -8.74 84.99
CA LYS A 344 -9.64 -7.70 85.95
C LYS A 344 -10.53 -7.70 87.18
N ALA A 345 -11.85 -7.69 87.01
CA ALA A 345 -12.81 -7.71 88.12
C ALA A 345 -12.69 -8.98 88.99
N VAL A 346 -12.40 -10.14 88.39
CA VAL A 346 -12.14 -11.39 89.11
C VAL A 346 -10.83 -11.29 89.89
N ASN A 347 -9.78 -10.73 89.31
CA ASN A 347 -8.50 -10.53 90.00
C ASN A 347 -8.65 -9.57 91.19
N ASP A 348 -9.39 -8.49 91.03
CA ASP A 348 -9.68 -7.53 92.11
C ASP A 348 -10.46 -8.22 93.25
N LYS A 349 -11.50 -9.00 92.92
CA LYS A 349 -12.25 -9.80 93.90
C LYS A 349 -11.36 -10.84 94.59
N ASN A 350 -10.46 -11.49 93.85
CA ASN A 350 -9.51 -12.45 94.42
C ASN A 350 -8.53 -11.77 95.37
N ALA A 351 -8.06 -10.56 95.06
CA ALA A 351 -7.22 -9.78 95.98
C ALA A 351 -7.95 -9.45 97.28
N VAL A 352 -9.21 -9.01 97.20
CA VAL A 352 -10.07 -8.77 98.38
C VAL A 352 -10.30 -10.07 99.16
N LEU A 353 -10.53 -11.19 98.47
CA LEU A 353 -10.74 -12.49 99.10
C LEU A 353 -9.47 -13.01 99.80
N GLU A 354 -8.29 -12.77 99.25
CA GLU A 354 -7.03 -13.06 99.93
C GLU A 354 -6.82 -12.17 101.16
N GLN A 355 -7.17 -10.89 101.09
CA GLN A 355 -7.20 -10.01 102.27
C GLN A 355 -8.19 -10.51 103.34
N LEU A 356 -9.39 -10.95 102.95
CA LEU A 356 -10.36 -11.54 103.86
C LEU A 356 -9.87 -12.87 104.45
N LYS A 357 -9.16 -13.70 103.68
CA LYS A 357 -8.54 -14.93 104.19
C LYS A 357 -7.45 -14.63 105.21
N THR A 358 -6.60 -13.63 105.00
CA THR A 358 -5.57 -13.25 105.97
C THR A 358 -6.21 -12.68 107.24
N GLN A 359 -7.24 -11.84 107.12
CA GLN A 359 -8.05 -11.37 108.24
C GLN A 359 -8.73 -12.52 108.99
N ARG A 360 -9.39 -13.45 108.28
CA ARG A 360 -10.02 -14.64 108.88
C ARG A 360 -8.99 -15.48 109.63
N LYS A 361 -7.81 -15.73 109.06
CA LYS A 361 -6.73 -16.46 109.76
C LYS A 361 -6.28 -15.74 111.03
N SER A 362 -6.26 -14.40 111.03
CA SER A 362 -5.99 -13.61 112.21
C SER A 362 -7.09 -13.78 113.26
N ILE A 363 -8.35 -13.70 112.86
CA ILE A 363 -9.50 -13.92 113.74
C ILE A 363 -9.55 -15.36 114.25
N GLU A 364 -9.23 -16.36 113.42
CA GLU A 364 -9.15 -17.76 113.84
C GLU A 364 -8.05 -17.98 114.86
N LYS A 365 -6.89 -17.34 114.70
CA LYS A 365 -5.86 -17.36 115.73
C LYS A 365 -6.36 -16.73 117.02
N GLN A 366 -7.05 -15.59 116.95
CA GLN A 366 -7.67 -14.94 118.12
C GLN A 366 -8.72 -15.86 118.77
N ILE A 367 -9.60 -16.48 117.99
CA ILE A 367 -10.61 -17.44 118.47
C ILE A 367 -9.94 -18.70 119.00
N GLU A 368 -8.84 -19.18 118.43
CA GLU A 368 -8.09 -20.33 118.96
C GLU A 368 -7.37 -19.98 120.25
N GLU A 369 -6.86 -18.76 120.40
CA GLU A 369 -6.32 -18.24 121.65
C GLU A 369 -7.43 -18.12 122.72
N GLU A 370 -8.57 -17.53 122.36
CA GLU A 370 -9.76 -17.46 123.22
C GLU A 370 -10.34 -18.85 123.52
N LYS A 371 -10.39 -19.76 122.55
CA LYS A 371 -10.80 -21.15 122.75
C LYS A 371 -9.79 -21.90 123.59
N ARG A 372 -8.49 -21.69 123.45
CA ARG A 372 -7.50 -22.27 124.39
C ARG A 372 -7.73 -21.72 125.80
N SER A 373 -8.15 -20.45 125.91
CA SER A 373 -8.58 -19.85 127.17
C SER A 373 -9.92 -20.41 127.69
N LEU A 374 -10.88 -20.77 126.83
CA LEU A 374 -12.22 -21.28 127.20
C LEU A 374 -12.28 -22.81 127.34
N LEU A 375 -11.48 -23.57 126.59
CA LEU A 375 -11.32 -25.02 126.65
C LEU A 375 -10.49 -25.43 127.87
N ALA A 376 -9.73 -24.50 128.46
CA ALA A 376 -9.21 -24.60 129.81
C ALA A 376 -10.33 -24.58 130.89
N GLN A 377 -11.58 -24.28 130.52
CA GLN A 377 -12.69 -24.20 131.48
C GLN A 377 -13.69 -25.37 131.45
N HIS A 378 -14.03 -26.07 130.34
CA HIS A 378 -14.87 -27.30 130.39
C HIS A 378 -14.84 -28.16 129.09
N PRO A 379 -14.92 -29.51 129.16
CA PRO A 379 -15.14 -30.39 128.00
C PRO A 379 -16.54 -31.03 128.00
N THR A 380 -17.13 -31.21 126.80
CA THR A 380 -18.11 -32.24 126.31
C THR A 380 -18.97 -31.61 125.19
N SER A 381 -19.04 -32.14 123.96
CA SER A 381 -19.55 -33.41 123.42
C SER A 381 -21.08 -33.48 123.26
N GLU A 382 -21.50 -34.05 122.11
CA GLU A 382 -22.85 -34.53 121.73
C GLU A 382 -23.82 -33.62 120.93
N LYS A 383 -23.58 -33.43 119.62
CA LYS A 383 -24.65 -33.13 118.61
C LYS A 383 -24.44 -33.73 117.20
N PHE A 384 -23.82 -34.91 117.03
CA PHE A 384 -23.55 -35.48 115.69
C PHE A 384 -24.49 -36.61 115.21
N ALA A 385 -25.55 -36.96 115.97
CA ALA A 385 -26.39 -38.10 115.61
C ALA A 385 -27.55 -37.79 114.63
N LYS A 386 -27.96 -36.52 114.46
CA LYS A 386 -29.15 -36.15 113.65
C LYS A 386 -28.85 -35.80 112.18
N GLU A 387 -27.58 -35.57 111.83
CA GLU A 387 -27.15 -35.15 110.48
C GLU A 387 -26.90 -36.33 109.52
N LYS A 388 -26.86 -37.56 110.05
CA LYS A 388 -26.59 -38.79 109.28
C LYS A 388 -27.82 -39.33 108.53
N ILE A 389 -29.02 -38.89 108.92
CA ILE A 389 -30.30 -39.32 108.32
C ILE A 389 -30.57 -38.51 107.04
N THR A 390 -30.28 -37.20 107.02
CA THR A 390 -30.48 -36.31 105.86
C THR A 390 -29.53 -36.59 104.69
N LEU A 391 -28.31 -37.06 104.96
CA LEU A 391 -27.33 -37.46 103.94
C LEU A 391 -27.76 -38.70 103.13
N LYS A 392 -28.52 -39.62 103.75
CA LYS A 392 -28.96 -40.87 103.11
C LYS A 392 -30.07 -40.61 102.09
N ASP A 393 -30.95 -39.66 102.39
CA ASP A 393 -32.03 -39.26 101.49
C ASP A 393 -31.48 -38.55 100.23
N ILE A 394 -30.49 -37.66 100.39
CA ILE A 394 -29.79 -36.99 99.29
C ILE A 394 -29.06 -37.99 98.38
N GLN A 395 -28.47 -39.04 98.94
CA GLN A 395 -27.84 -40.10 98.15
C GLN A 395 -28.86 -40.87 97.31
N SER A 396 -30.07 -41.11 97.83
CA SER A 396 -31.12 -41.81 97.08
C SER A 396 -31.63 -41.00 95.89
N GLU A 397 -31.79 -39.68 96.01
CA GLU A 397 -32.20 -38.81 94.91
C GLU A 397 -31.13 -38.70 93.82
N LYS A 398 -29.85 -38.61 94.21
CA LYS A 398 -28.74 -38.62 93.26
C LYS A 398 -28.76 -39.85 92.34
N THR A 399 -29.08 -41.03 92.88
CA THR A 399 -29.18 -42.25 92.06
C THR A 399 -30.36 -42.23 91.09
N LYS A 400 -31.49 -41.59 91.44
CA LYS A 400 -32.64 -41.42 90.55
C LYS A 400 -32.32 -40.51 89.38
N ILE A 401 -31.69 -39.36 89.63
CA ILE A 401 -31.25 -38.40 88.60
C ILE A 401 -30.22 -39.04 87.67
N GLN A 402 -29.27 -39.80 88.22
CA GLN A 402 -28.26 -40.49 87.43
C GLN A 402 -28.87 -41.54 86.48
N ASN A 403 -29.95 -42.20 86.89
CA ASN A 403 -30.66 -43.14 86.03
C ASN A 403 -31.51 -42.45 84.95
N GLN A 404 -32.04 -41.25 85.21
CA GLN A 404 -32.72 -40.43 84.20
C GLN A 404 -31.75 -39.93 83.13
N LEU A 405 -30.59 -39.40 83.54
CA LEU A 405 -29.53 -38.98 82.61
C LEU A 405 -29.11 -40.10 81.65
N LYS A 406 -28.95 -41.33 82.16
CA LYS A 406 -28.63 -42.50 81.32
C LYS A 406 -29.72 -42.87 80.31
N LYS A 407 -30.99 -42.56 80.58
CA LYS A 407 -32.09 -42.77 79.61
C LYS A 407 -32.06 -41.70 78.52
N GLU A 408 -31.91 -40.44 78.92
CA GLU A 408 -31.83 -39.30 77.99
C GLU A 408 -30.61 -39.41 77.06
N GLU A 409 -29.45 -39.82 77.56
CA GLU A 409 -28.26 -40.07 76.73
C GLU A 409 -28.52 -41.12 75.63
N LYS A 410 -29.26 -42.18 75.95
CA LYS A 410 -29.61 -43.22 74.97
C LYS A 410 -30.55 -42.69 73.89
N GLU A 411 -31.49 -41.81 74.24
CA GLU A 411 -32.35 -41.15 73.25
C GLU A 411 -31.57 -40.18 72.37
N LEU A 412 -30.65 -39.42 72.95
CA LEU A 412 -29.79 -38.48 72.23
C LEU A 412 -28.92 -39.21 71.18
N ILE A 413 -28.42 -40.41 71.50
CA ILE A 413 -27.72 -41.28 70.54
C ILE A 413 -28.64 -41.73 69.40
N ARG A 414 -29.91 -42.07 69.69
CA ARG A 414 -30.88 -42.46 68.65
C ARG A 414 -31.17 -41.29 67.70
N ILE A 415 -31.37 -40.09 68.24
CA ILE A 415 -31.60 -38.87 67.46
C ILE A 415 -30.40 -38.57 66.56
N ARG A 416 -29.16 -38.68 67.08
CA ARG A 416 -27.95 -38.49 66.26
C ARG A 416 -27.86 -39.48 65.09
N LYS A 417 -28.20 -40.75 65.31
CA LYS A 417 -28.22 -41.77 64.22
C LYS A 417 -29.30 -41.49 63.17
N GLN A 418 -30.45 -40.94 63.56
CA GLN A 418 -31.48 -40.54 62.60
C GLN A 418 -31.06 -39.32 61.80
N LYS A 419 -30.45 -38.33 62.47
CA LYS A 419 -29.90 -37.13 61.81
C LYS A 419 -28.87 -37.49 60.75
N SER A 420 -27.92 -38.39 61.05
CA SER A 420 -26.89 -38.78 60.07
C SER A 420 -27.49 -39.44 58.82
N LYS A 421 -28.53 -40.28 58.98
CA LYS A 421 -29.23 -40.90 57.84
C LYS A 421 -29.95 -39.88 56.96
N LEU A 422 -30.56 -38.86 57.57
CA LEU A 422 -31.22 -37.78 56.84
C LEU A 422 -30.21 -36.91 56.08
N GLU A 423 -29.07 -36.59 56.68
CA GLU A 423 -27.99 -35.85 56.02
C GLU A 423 -27.45 -36.59 54.79
N GLU A 424 -27.29 -37.90 54.89
CA GLU A 424 -26.83 -38.75 53.78
C GLU A 424 -27.87 -38.80 52.64
N GLN A 425 -29.17 -38.88 52.96
CA GLN A 425 -30.24 -38.79 51.97
C GLN A 425 -30.31 -37.43 51.28
N ILE A 426 -30.10 -36.33 52.02
CA ILE A 426 -30.07 -34.97 51.46
C ILE A 426 -28.89 -34.84 50.50
N LYS A 427 -27.70 -35.31 50.89
CA LYS A 427 -26.51 -35.27 50.03
C LYS A 427 -26.73 -36.04 48.72
N ALA A 428 -27.28 -37.25 48.78
CA ALA A 428 -27.59 -38.05 47.60
C ALA A 428 -28.62 -37.37 46.66
N ARG A 429 -29.59 -36.63 47.20
CA ARG A 429 -30.55 -35.85 46.38
C ARG A 429 -29.89 -34.65 45.70
N LEU A 430 -29.00 -33.95 46.39
CA LEU A 430 -28.27 -32.82 45.82
C LEU A 430 -27.38 -33.25 44.65
N GLU A 431 -26.65 -34.36 44.80
CA GLU A 431 -25.81 -34.91 43.73
C GLU A 431 -26.61 -35.32 42.49
N LYS A 432 -27.84 -35.85 42.67
CA LYS A 432 -28.74 -36.16 41.54
C LYS A 432 -29.20 -34.89 40.81
N LEU A 433 -29.64 -33.88 41.57
CA LEU A 433 -30.05 -32.59 41.01
C LEU A 433 -28.93 -31.91 40.22
N GLU A 434 -27.69 -32.00 40.70
CA GLU A 434 -26.53 -31.43 40.02
C GLU A 434 -26.24 -32.14 38.69
N LYS A 435 -26.30 -33.48 38.67
CA LYS A 435 -26.18 -34.26 37.42
C LYS A 435 -27.25 -33.92 36.40
N ASP A 436 -28.49 -33.70 36.85
CA ASP A 436 -29.60 -33.36 35.96
C ASP A 436 -29.43 -31.94 35.38
N LYS A 437 -28.98 -30.98 36.20
CA LYS A 437 -28.65 -29.61 35.72
C LYS A 437 -27.56 -29.62 34.65
N ILE A 438 -26.51 -30.44 34.81
CA ILE A 438 -25.44 -30.55 33.81
C ILE A 438 -26.00 -31.06 32.48
N LYS A 439 -26.79 -32.13 32.49
CA LYS A 439 -27.43 -32.68 31.29
C LYS A 439 -28.37 -31.69 30.61
N GLU A 440 -29.11 -30.90 31.39
CA GLU A 440 -30.02 -29.89 30.85
C GLU A 440 -29.25 -28.73 30.21
N ASN A 441 -28.14 -28.30 30.80
CA ASN A 441 -27.24 -27.31 30.22
C ASN A 441 -26.58 -27.79 28.93
N GLU A 442 -26.18 -29.06 28.85
CA GLU A 442 -25.67 -29.67 27.61
C GLU A 442 -26.71 -29.64 26.49
N LYS A 443 -27.97 -29.99 26.80
CA LYS A 443 -29.08 -29.89 25.84
C LYS A 443 -29.31 -28.44 25.39
N LEU A 444 -29.26 -27.48 26.32
CA LEU A 444 -29.42 -26.06 26.00
C LEU A 444 -28.30 -25.56 25.08
N SER A 445 -27.06 -25.98 25.34
CA SER A 445 -25.90 -25.66 24.49
C SER A 445 -26.10 -26.19 23.07
N GLN A 446 -26.59 -27.42 22.92
CA GLN A 446 -26.88 -28.01 21.62
C GLN A 446 -27.95 -27.23 20.85
N VAL A 447 -29.05 -26.85 21.52
CA VAL A 447 -30.12 -26.05 20.92
C VAL A 447 -29.62 -24.69 20.43
N LEU A 448 -28.76 -24.02 21.20
CA LEU A 448 -28.14 -22.76 20.79
C LEU A 448 -27.24 -22.92 19.55
N LEU A 449 -26.54 -24.05 19.45
CA LEU A 449 -25.67 -24.36 18.33
C LEU A 449 -26.48 -24.60 17.05
N ASP A 450 -27.62 -25.27 17.16
CA ASP A 450 -28.53 -25.49 16.04
C ASP A 450 -29.26 -24.20 15.63
N GLN A 451 -29.66 -23.33 16.58
CA GLN A 451 -30.15 -21.99 16.28
C GLN A 451 -29.15 -21.15 15.48
N LYS A 452 -27.85 -21.21 15.83
CA LYS A 452 -26.81 -20.50 15.07
C LYS A 452 -26.67 -21.01 13.63
N LYS A 453 -26.85 -22.31 13.39
CA LYS A 453 -26.83 -22.87 12.02
C LYS A 453 -28.01 -22.36 11.20
N ILE A 454 -29.20 -22.36 11.78
CA ILE A 454 -30.42 -21.86 11.12
C ILE A 454 -30.27 -20.38 10.76
N ILE A 455 -29.71 -19.55 11.66
CA ILE A 455 -29.48 -18.13 11.37
C ILE A 455 -28.54 -17.96 10.16
N LYS A 456 -27.44 -18.71 10.09
CA LYS A 456 -26.52 -18.66 8.94
C LYS A 456 -27.18 -19.10 7.64
N GLU A 457 -28.03 -20.12 7.69
CA GLU A 457 -28.81 -20.55 6.53
C GLU A 457 -29.75 -19.44 6.05
N ILE A 458 -30.49 -18.80 6.97
CA ILE A 458 -31.37 -17.66 6.67
C ILE A 458 -30.58 -16.49 6.06
N GLU A 459 -29.42 -16.14 6.62
CA GLU A 459 -28.55 -15.08 6.08
C GLU A 459 -28.11 -15.40 4.64
N SER A 460 -27.67 -16.63 4.39
CA SER A 460 -27.27 -17.06 3.04
C SER A 460 -28.43 -17.05 2.04
N GLU A 461 -29.64 -17.35 2.49
CA GLU A 461 -30.84 -17.27 1.66
C GLU A 461 -31.24 -15.81 1.39
N GLN A 462 -31.12 -14.93 2.38
CA GLN A 462 -31.36 -13.49 2.20
C GLN A 462 -30.39 -12.90 1.18
N GLU A 463 -29.10 -13.26 1.22
CA GLU A 463 -28.11 -12.84 0.22
C GLU A 463 -28.47 -13.32 -1.19
N LYS A 464 -28.91 -14.57 -1.35
CA LYS A 464 -29.38 -15.07 -2.66
C LYS A 464 -30.59 -14.27 -3.15
N LEU A 465 -31.52 -13.95 -2.25
CA LEU A 465 -32.74 -13.20 -2.57
C LEU A 465 -32.43 -11.75 -2.95
N THR A 466 -31.47 -11.10 -2.30
CA THR A 466 -31.02 -9.75 -2.68
C THR A 466 -30.32 -9.75 -4.03
N HIS A 467 -29.45 -10.72 -4.31
CA HIS A 467 -28.86 -10.89 -5.64
C HIS A 467 -29.93 -11.12 -6.73
N GLN A 468 -30.93 -11.94 -6.44
CA GLN A 468 -32.05 -12.16 -7.36
C GLN A 468 -32.87 -10.87 -7.58
N ALA A 469 -33.08 -10.07 -6.54
CA ALA A 469 -33.79 -8.79 -6.66
C ALA A 469 -32.99 -7.75 -7.47
N ILE A 470 -31.66 -7.71 -7.32
CA ILE A 470 -30.77 -6.83 -8.09
C ILE A 470 -30.81 -7.21 -9.57
N THR A 471 -30.63 -8.50 -9.89
CA THR A 471 -30.67 -8.98 -11.28
C THR A 471 -32.04 -8.73 -11.93
N ALA A 472 -33.14 -8.91 -11.19
CA ALA A 472 -34.47 -8.56 -11.67
C ALA A 472 -34.61 -7.06 -11.97
N ARG A 473 -34.07 -6.17 -11.12
CA ARG A 473 -34.06 -4.72 -11.37
C ARG A 473 -33.24 -4.35 -12.60
N GLU A 474 -32.08 -4.96 -12.78
CA GLU A 474 -31.24 -4.73 -13.96
C GLU A 474 -31.94 -5.17 -15.25
N LEU A 475 -32.60 -6.33 -15.24
CA LEU A 475 -33.41 -6.79 -16.38
C LEU A 475 -34.56 -5.84 -16.69
N ALA A 476 -35.26 -5.34 -15.66
CA ALA A 476 -36.32 -4.35 -15.82
C ALA A 476 -35.79 -3.02 -16.40
N ALA A 477 -34.62 -2.55 -15.95
CA ALA A 477 -33.97 -1.36 -16.48
C ALA A 477 -33.59 -1.52 -17.96
N LYS A 478 -32.99 -2.67 -18.33
CA LYS A 478 -32.69 -3.01 -19.73
C LYS A 478 -33.95 -3.05 -20.58
N GLN A 479 -35.04 -3.64 -20.08
CA GLN A 479 -36.33 -3.65 -20.79
C GLN A 479 -36.88 -2.24 -21.01
N ALA A 480 -36.79 -1.35 -20.02
CA ALA A 480 -37.22 0.04 -20.15
C ALA A 480 -36.38 0.80 -21.20
N GLU A 481 -35.08 0.52 -21.29
CA GLU A 481 -34.18 1.11 -22.29
C GLU A 481 -34.49 0.61 -23.72
N ILE A 482 -34.78 -0.69 -23.86
CA ILE A 482 -35.27 -1.26 -25.12
C ILE A 482 -36.59 -0.60 -25.57
N GLU A 483 -37.53 -0.37 -24.65
CA GLU A 483 -38.78 0.33 -24.98
C GLU A 483 -38.54 1.80 -25.40
N LYS A 484 -37.62 2.52 -24.74
CA LYS A 484 -37.22 3.88 -25.16
C LYS A 484 -36.64 3.89 -26.58
N THR A 485 -35.69 3.01 -26.88
CA THR A 485 -35.09 2.93 -28.22
C THR A 485 -36.12 2.53 -29.28
N ARG A 486 -37.09 1.67 -28.94
CA ARG A 486 -38.21 1.31 -29.81
C ARG A 486 -39.10 2.51 -30.13
N LEU A 487 -39.42 3.34 -29.13
CA LEU A 487 -40.20 4.56 -29.32
C LEU A 487 -39.46 5.58 -30.20
N GLU A 488 -38.14 5.75 -30.01
CA GLU A 488 -37.31 6.60 -30.87
C GLU A 488 -37.26 6.09 -32.30
N ARG A 489 -37.03 4.79 -32.50
CA ARG A 489 -37.06 4.16 -33.82
C ARG A 489 -38.39 4.37 -34.53
N ASN A 490 -39.51 4.26 -33.80
CA ASN A 490 -40.85 4.53 -34.33
C ASN A 490 -41.03 6.00 -34.75
N LYS A 491 -40.44 6.96 -34.02
CA LYS A 491 -40.44 8.38 -34.41
C LYS A 491 -39.65 8.59 -35.71
N ILE A 492 -38.44 8.07 -35.78
CA ILE A 492 -37.58 8.14 -36.97
C ILE A 492 -38.28 7.48 -38.17
N GLU A 493 -38.94 6.34 -37.99
CA GLU A 493 -39.64 5.66 -39.07
C GLU A 493 -40.81 6.51 -39.61
N LYS A 494 -41.54 7.21 -38.74
CA LYS A 494 -42.59 8.16 -39.17
C LYS A 494 -41.99 9.32 -39.98
N GLU A 495 -40.84 9.85 -39.56
CA GLU A 495 -40.13 10.89 -40.30
C GLU A 495 -39.64 10.41 -41.66
N ILE A 496 -39.06 9.20 -41.73
CA ILE A 496 -38.67 8.56 -43.01
C ILE A 496 -39.88 8.38 -43.93
N ARG A 497 -41.04 7.96 -43.40
CA ARG A 497 -42.25 7.83 -44.22
C ARG A 497 -42.70 9.18 -44.78
N LYS A 498 -42.59 10.25 -43.99
CA LYS A 498 -42.92 11.62 -44.41
C LYS A 498 -41.95 12.13 -45.47
N THR A 499 -40.64 12.02 -45.25
CA THR A 499 -39.64 12.42 -46.25
C THR A 499 -39.74 11.60 -47.53
N LYS A 500 -40.09 10.31 -47.44
CA LYS A 500 -40.33 9.44 -48.60
C LYS A 500 -41.57 9.86 -49.39
N SER A 501 -42.65 10.28 -48.72
CA SER A 501 -43.83 10.80 -49.41
C SER A 501 -43.55 12.15 -50.06
N GLU A 502 -42.80 13.03 -49.40
CA GLU A 502 -42.30 14.30 -49.95
C GLU A 502 -41.40 14.05 -51.18
N LEU A 503 -40.41 13.15 -51.09
CA LEU A 503 -39.59 12.73 -52.23
C LEU A 503 -40.42 12.17 -53.38
N ALA A 504 -41.47 11.40 -53.09
CA ALA A 504 -42.38 10.91 -54.11
C ALA A 504 -43.15 12.06 -54.80
N THR A 505 -43.54 13.10 -54.05
CA THR A 505 -44.15 14.30 -54.65
C THR A 505 -43.17 15.09 -55.49
N ILE A 506 -41.93 15.30 -55.02
CA ILE A 506 -40.85 15.94 -55.79
C ILE A 506 -40.56 15.15 -57.06
N ARG A 507 -40.46 13.81 -57.00
CA ARG A 507 -40.30 12.96 -58.18
C ARG A 507 -41.47 13.05 -59.16
N ARG A 508 -42.70 13.25 -58.68
CA ARG A 508 -43.86 13.47 -59.56
C ARG A 508 -43.79 14.85 -60.23
N GLN A 509 -43.34 15.87 -59.50
CA GLN A 509 -43.12 17.21 -60.03
C GLN A 509 -41.96 17.24 -61.03
N SER A 510 -40.84 16.57 -60.74
CA SER A 510 -39.71 16.44 -61.66
C SER A 510 -40.10 15.67 -62.91
N LYS A 511 -40.88 14.59 -62.81
CA LYS A 511 -41.44 13.90 -64.00
C LYS A 511 -42.41 14.77 -64.81
N LYS A 512 -43.13 15.70 -64.19
CA LYS A 512 -43.94 16.70 -64.90
C LYS A 512 -43.03 17.68 -65.64
N LEU A 513 -42.01 18.22 -64.96
CA LEU A 513 -40.98 19.07 -65.57
C LEU A 513 -40.26 18.35 -66.72
N ASP A 514 -39.86 17.08 -66.56
CA ASP A 514 -39.24 16.28 -67.61
C ASP A 514 -40.19 16.06 -68.79
N LYS A 515 -41.50 15.90 -68.55
CA LYS A 515 -42.50 15.85 -69.63
C LYS A 515 -42.68 17.20 -70.32
N ASP A 516 -42.58 18.29 -69.57
CA ASP A 516 -42.68 19.66 -70.11
C ASP A 516 -41.40 20.06 -70.87
N ILE A 517 -40.23 19.53 -70.46
CA ILE A 517 -38.95 19.63 -71.15
C ILE A 517 -38.94 18.74 -72.41
N ASN A 518 -39.42 17.48 -72.33
CA ASN A 518 -39.57 16.62 -73.52
C ASN A 518 -40.64 17.13 -74.51
N LYS A 519 -41.60 17.96 -74.07
CA LYS A 519 -42.52 18.68 -74.98
C LYS A 519 -41.82 19.81 -75.74
N LYS A 520 -40.69 20.34 -75.26
CA LYS A 520 -39.87 21.35 -75.97
C LYS A 520 -38.78 20.74 -76.85
N THR A 521 -38.45 19.46 -76.70
CA THR A 521 -37.45 18.78 -77.53
C THR A 521 -37.90 17.37 -77.91
N LYS A 522 -38.73 17.23 -78.96
CA LYS A 522 -38.73 16.10 -79.91
C LYS A 522 -39.82 16.24 -80.98
N THR A 523 -39.48 16.91 -82.06
CA THR A 523 -39.72 16.38 -83.40
C THR A 523 -38.66 15.30 -83.68
N THR A 524 -39.08 14.23 -84.36
CA THR A 524 -38.30 13.15 -85.02
C THR A 524 -38.15 11.77 -84.33
N ALA A 525 -38.62 10.78 -85.10
CA ALA A 525 -38.37 9.32 -85.14
C ALA A 525 -38.93 8.43 -83.99
N LYS A 526 -39.90 7.51 -84.24
CA LYS A 526 -39.80 6.15 -84.86
C LYS A 526 -38.60 5.37 -84.27
N SER A 527 -38.68 4.15 -83.70
CA SER A 527 -39.50 2.96 -83.97
C SER A 527 -39.35 1.90 -82.85
N THR A 528 -40.39 1.05 -82.71
CA THR A 528 -40.60 -0.29 -82.08
C THR A 528 -39.41 -1.29 -81.93
N PRO A 529 -39.55 -2.51 -81.32
CA PRO A 529 -40.63 -3.14 -80.51
C PRO A 529 -40.16 -3.86 -79.20
N LYS A 530 -41.17 -4.39 -78.50
CA LYS A 530 -41.19 -5.30 -77.34
C LYS A 530 -40.25 -6.52 -77.43
N THR A 531 -39.60 -6.84 -76.31
CA THR A 531 -39.20 -8.23 -75.97
C THR A 531 -39.63 -8.56 -74.55
N ARG A 532 -40.51 -9.57 -74.47
CA ARG A 532 -41.08 -10.22 -73.29
C ARG A 532 -40.36 -11.55 -73.16
N ILE A 533 -39.86 -11.93 -71.98
CA ILE A 533 -39.61 -13.32 -71.55
C ILE A 533 -39.38 -13.33 -70.01
N PRO A 534 -39.70 -14.45 -69.30
CA PRO A 534 -40.23 -14.41 -67.94
C PRO A 534 -39.37 -15.10 -66.85
N ARG A 535 -39.77 -14.87 -65.59
CA ARG A 535 -39.94 -15.83 -64.47
C ARG A 535 -38.91 -16.96 -64.26
N LYS A 536 -38.25 -16.99 -63.09
CA LYS A 536 -37.91 -18.17 -62.25
C LYS A 536 -37.54 -17.68 -60.83
N GLN A 537 -38.26 -18.07 -59.77
CA GLN A 537 -38.03 -19.24 -58.88
C GLN A 537 -36.77 -19.05 -58.03
N LYS A 538 -36.78 -19.00 -56.68
CA LYS A 538 -37.21 -19.91 -55.58
C LYS A 538 -35.94 -20.26 -54.76
N SER A 539 -36.14 -20.72 -53.51
CA SER A 539 -35.18 -21.29 -52.53
C SER A 539 -34.13 -20.32 -51.96
N THR A 540 -33.87 -20.26 -50.67
CA THR A 540 -34.20 -21.09 -49.49
C THR A 540 -34.20 -20.19 -48.26
#